data_AF-A0A5C5Z8M0-F1
#
_entry.id   AF-A0A5C5Z8M0-F1
#
_cell.length_a   1.000
_cell.length_b   1.000
_cell.length_c   1.000
_cell.angle_alpha   90.00
_cell.angle_beta   90.00
_cell.angle_gamma   90.00
#
_symmetry.space_group_name_H-M   'P 1'
#
loop_
_entity.id
_entity.type
_entity.pdbx_description
1 polymer ?
#
loop_
_entity_poly.entity_id
_entity_poly.type
_entity_poly.pdbx_seq_one_letter_code
_entity_poly.pdbx_strand_id
1 'polypeptide(L)'
;MFAGIDTISPGFKTIRIHPTIARIGQGLDSAHGSYDSIRGMIESQWKRSADGIELNVTIPANTTATVHVPTTDARIVREGDSVAAQAAGVKYLRSEDGYAVYAVGSGEYSFTAE
;
A
#
# COMPACT_ATOMS: atom_id res chain seq x y z
N MET A 1 15.68 2.48 -1.30
CA MET A 1 14.88 3.68 -1.01
C MET A 1 13.84 3.28 0.03
N PHE A 2 13.88 3.86 1.23
CA PHE A 2 13.18 3.33 2.42
C PHE A 2 11.65 3.43 2.37
N ALA A 3 11.08 4.24 1.47
CA ALA A 3 9.64 4.40 1.30
C ALA A 3 8.97 3.32 0.43
N GLY A 4 9.75 2.47 -0.27
CA GLY A 4 9.19 1.39 -1.10
C GLY A 4 8.41 1.84 -2.34
N ILE A 5 8.58 3.08 -2.79
CA ILE A 5 7.93 3.57 -4.01
C ILE A 5 8.83 3.21 -5.20
N ASP A 6 8.36 2.27 -6.03
CA ASP A 6 8.98 1.88 -7.30
C ASP A 6 8.07 2.32 -8.46
N THR A 7 8.64 2.90 -9.51
CA THR A 7 7.89 3.30 -10.71
C THR A 7 8.05 2.22 -11.78
N ILE A 8 6.96 1.52 -12.13
CA ILE A 8 7.02 0.37 -13.06
C ILE A 8 6.90 0.80 -14.54
N SER A 9 6.59 2.07 -14.84
CA SER A 9 6.40 2.54 -16.21
C SER A 9 6.75 4.00 -16.42
N PRO A 10 7.30 4.36 -17.59
CA PRO A 10 7.54 5.76 -17.94
C PRO A 10 6.21 6.54 -17.92
N GLY A 11 6.21 7.66 -17.19
CA GLY A 11 5.05 8.55 -17.08
C GLY A 11 4.14 8.33 -15.87
N PHE A 12 4.59 7.60 -14.84
CA PHE A 12 3.86 7.41 -13.57
C PHE A 12 2.46 6.81 -13.72
N LYS A 13 2.24 6.01 -14.76
CA LYS A 13 0.94 5.40 -15.03
C LYS A 13 0.62 4.27 -14.03
N THR A 14 1.65 3.56 -13.59
CA THR A 14 1.57 2.47 -12.61
C THR A 14 2.62 2.69 -11.53
N ILE A 15 2.14 2.90 -10.30
CA ILE A 15 2.96 3.10 -9.12
C ILE A 15 3.03 1.78 -8.37
N ARG A 16 4.21 1.32 -7.96
CA ARG A 16 4.34 0.18 -7.05
C ARG A 16 4.69 0.71 -5.68
N ILE A 17 3.76 0.56 -4.74
CA ILE A 17 4.01 0.79 -3.32
C ILE A 17 4.36 -0.58 -2.75
N HIS A 18 5.65 -0.88 -2.83
CA HIS A 18 6.26 -2.04 -2.21
C HIS A 18 7.09 -1.56 -1.02
N PRO A 19 6.44 -1.21 0.10
CA PRO A 19 7.16 -0.82 1.31
C PRO A 19 8.21 -1.90 1.55
N THR A 20 9.47 -1.49 1.55
CA THR A 20 10.59 -2.42 1.74
C THR A 20 10.67 -2.71 3.23
N ILE A 21 9.66 -3.40 3.75
CA ILE A 21 9.56 -3.93 5.11
C ILE A 21 10.47 -5.17 5.22
N ALA A 22 11.61 -5.14 4.52
CA ALA A 22 12.52 -6.25 4.34
C ALA A 22 13.17 -6.74 5.64
N ARG A 23 12.83 -6.13 6.79
CA ARG A 23 13.11 -6.66 8.11
C ARG A 23 11.99 -6.33 9.08
N ILE A 24 10.84 -6.99 8.97
CA ILE A 24 9.97 -7.22 10.15
C ILE A 24 10.87 -7.83 11.23
N GLY A 25 11.21 -7.03 12.24
CA GLY A 25 12.15 -7.39 13.32
C GLY A 25 13.36 -6.48 13.51
N GLN A 26 13.66 -5.53 12.60
CA GLN A 26 14.79 -4.58 12.77
C GLN A 26 14.39 -3.11 12.58
N GLY A 27 13.49 -2.62 13.44
CA GLY A 27 13.58 -1.24 13.97
C GLY A 27 12.83 -0.11 13.26
N LEU A 28 11.91 -0.36 12.32
CA LEU A 28 11.02 0.68 11.81
C LEU A 28 9.55 0.33 12.11
N ASP A 29 8.95 1.05 13.06
CA ASP A 29 7.53 0.97 13.42
C ASP A 29 6.64 1.82 12.51
N SER A 30 7.23 2.71 11.70
CA SER A 30 6.48 3.51 10.74
C SER A 30 7.39 4.01 9.63
N ALA A 31 6.87 4.13 8.42
CA ALA A 31 7.50 4.93 7.38
C ALA A 31 6.48 5.77 6.63
N HIS A 32 6.93 6.95 6.21
CA HIS A 32 6.18 7.86 5.37
C HIS A 32 7.00 8.13 4.11
N GLY A 33 6.34 8.11 2.96
CA GLY A 33 6.88 8.39 1.65
C GLY A 33 5.92 9.25 0.85
N SER A 34 6.28 10.50 0.64
CA SER A 34 5.61 11.38 -0.31
C SER A 34 6.42 11.45 -1.60
N TYR A 35 5.75 11.33 -2.73
CA TYR A 35 6.34 11.47 -4.05
C TYR A 35 5.52 12.45 -4.87
N ASP A 36 6.11 13.60 -5.19
CA ASP A 36 5.48 14.58 -6.08
C ASP A 36 5.68 14.15 -7.54
N SER A 37 4.59 13.71 -8.17
CA SER A 37 4.60 13.33 -9.58
C SER A 37 4.02 14.44 -10.44
N ILE A 38 4.33 14.43 -11.73
CA ILE A 38 3.74 15.32 -12.75
C ILE A 38 2.20 15.26 -12.76
N ARG A 39 1.63 14.14 -12.29
CA ARG A 39 0.17 13.92 -12.22
C ARG A 39 -0.47 14.34 -10.89
N GLY A 40 0.33 14.72 -9.89
CA GLY A 40 -0.11 15.03 -8.54
C GLY A 40 0.76 14.36 -7.46
N MET A 41 0.47 14.71 -6.21
CA MET A 41 1.15 14.17 -5.05
C MET A 41 0.67 12.73 -4.79
N ILE A 42 1.63 11.81 -4.71
CA ILE A 42 1.42 10.43 -4.28
C ILE A 42 1.94 10.35 -2.86
N GLU A 43 1.12 9.86 -1.94
CA GLU A 43 1.54 9.67 -0.55
C GLU A 43 1.36 8.21 -0.14
N SER A 44 2.35 7.66 0.54
CA SER A 44 2.26 6.36 1.18
C SER A 44 2.78 6.46 2.60
N GLN A 45 1.96 6.09 3.56
CA GLN A 45 2.30 6.08 4.96
C GLN A 45 1.90 4.74 5.55
N TRP A 46 2.83 4.05 6.18
CA TRP A 46 2.50 2.88 6.97
C TRP A 46 3.01 3.01 8.39
N LYS A 47 2.26 2.41 9.30
CA LYS A 47 2.54 2.34 10.72
C LYS A 47 2.21 0.94 11.21
N ARG A 48 3.17 0.33 11.88
CA ARG A 48 3.02 -0.94 12.56
C ARG A 48 2.74 -0.67 14.04
N SER A 49 1.79 -1.42 14.58
CA SER A 49 1.49 -1.49 16.01
C SER A 49 1.79 -2.90 16.53
N ALA A 50 1.67 -3.10 17.85
CA ALA A 50 1.87 -4.41 18.47
C ALA A 50 0.91 -5.48 17.93
N ASP A 51 -0.32 -5.06 17.62
CA ASP A 51 -1.42 -5.93 17.21
C ASP A 51 -1.70 -5.89 15.70
N GLY A 52 -0.95 -5.12 14.89
CA GLY A 52 -1.28 -5.00 13.46
C GLY A 52 -0.45 -4.00 12.66
N ILE A 53 -0.89 -3.71 11.44
CA ILE A 53 -0.33 -2.70 10.55
C ILE A 53 -1.44 -1.84 9.93
N GLU A 54 -1.20 -0.54 9.86
CA GLU A 54 -2.00 0.44 9.15
C GLU A 54 -1.18 1.01 7.98
N LEU A 55 -1.77 1.11 6.80
CA LEU A 55 -1.17 1.59 5.57
C LEU A 55 -2.14 2.52 4.87
N ASN A 56 -1.85 3.81 4.93
CA ASN A 56 -2.56 4.88 4.26
C ASN A 56 -1.88 5.21 2.93
N VAL A 57 -2.64 5.28 1.86
CA VAL A 57 -2.13 5.52 0.51
C VAL A 57 -3.03 6.50 -0.22
N THR A 58 -2.42 7.56 -0.74
CA THR A 58 -3.09 8.60 -1.53
C THR A 58 -2.57 8.56 -2.95
N ILE A 59 -3.47 8.23 -3.89
CA ILE A 59 -3.16 8.06 -5.31
C ILE A 59 -3.88 9.16 -6.11
N PRO A 60 -3.15 9.99 -6.87
CA PRO A 60 -3.76 11.08 -7.63
C PRO A 60 -4.64 10.55 -8.78
N ALA A 61 -5.54 11.41 -9.28
CA ALA A 61 -6.42 11.08 -10.39
C ALA A 61 -5.66 10.58 -11.65
N ASN A 62 -6.28 9.67 -12.41
CA ASN A 62 -5.69 9.07 -13.62
C ASN A 62 -4.40 8.25 -13.37
N THR A 63 -4.23 7.71 -12.17
CA THR A 63 -3.14 6.78 -11.85
C THR A 63 -3.68 5.53 -11.19
N THR A 64 -2.88 4.47 -11.24
CA THR A 64 -3.14 3.20 -10.57
C THR A 64 -1.93 2.83 -9.75
N ALA A 65 -2.16 2.27 -8.57
CA ALA A 65 -1.09 1.82 -7.69
C ALA A 65 -1.27 0.36 -7.29
N THR A 66 -0.15 -0.34 -7.15
CA THR A 66 -0.11 -1.69 -6.59
C THR A 66 0.45 -1.58 -5.18
N VAL A 67 -0.38 -1.94 -4.20
CA VAL A 67 -0.09 -1.86 -2.77
C VAL A 67 0.22 -3.26 -2.24
N HIS A 68 1.39 -3.41 -1.64
CA HIS A 68 1.81 -4.64 -0.99
C HIS A 68 1.65 -4.49 0.53
N VAL A 69 0.66 -5.16 1.10
CA VAL A 69 0.39 -5.16 2.54
C VAL A 69 1.05 -6.39 3.17
N PRO A 70 1.97 -6.26 4.14
CA PRO A 70 2.54 -7.41 4.85
C PRO A 70 1.47 -8.05 5.72
N THR A 71 1.00 -9.21 5.34
CA THR A 71 0.04 -9.97 6.13
C THR A 71 0.18 -11.45 5.82
N THR A 72 0.05 -12.28 6.84
CA THR A 72 -0.05 -13.73 6.68
C THR A 72 -1.42 -14.15 6.17
N ASP A 73 -2.46 -13.32 6.36
CA ASP A 73 -3.81 -13.59 5.88
C ASP A 73 -4.41 -12.36 5.17
N ALA A 74 -4.73 -12.51 3.88
CA ALA A 74 -5.34 -11.41 3.12
C ALA A 74 -6.78 -11.10 3.61
N ARG A 75 -7.43 -12.02 4.34
CA ARG A 75 -8.82 -11.86 4.81
C ARG A 75 -8.94 -10.94 6.02
N ILE A 76 -7.86 -10.78 6.79
CA ILE A 76 -7.81 -9.84 7.91
C ILE A 76 -7.55 -8.41 7.44
N VAL A 77 -7.20 -8.21 6.17
CA VAL A 77 -6.97 -6.88 5.62
C VAL A 77 -8.31 -6.20 5.40
N ARG A 78 -8.49 -5.09 6.10
CA ARG A 78 -9.63 -4.20 5.96
C ARG A 78 -9.19 -2.94 5.22
N GLU A 79 -10.07 -2.39 4.42
CA GLU A 79 -9.94 -1.07 3.84
C GLU A 79 -11.09 -0.24 4.44
N GLY A 80 -10.74 0.67 5.35
CA GLY A 80 -11.70 1.33 6.24
C GLY A 80 -12.55 0.32 7.01
N ASP A 81 -13.87 0.38 6.80
CA ASP A 81 -14.85 -0.48 7.49
C ASP A 81 -15.04 -1.86 6.81
N SER A 82 -14.63 -1.98 5.55
CA SER A 82 -14.89 -3.15 4.69
C SER A 82 -13.66 -4.03 4.51
N VAL A 83 -13.84 -5.28 4.08
CA VAL A 83 -12.70 -6.12 3.69
C VAL A 83 -12.05 -5.53 2.44
N ALA A 84 -10.71 -5.39 2.43
CA ALA A 84 -9.97 -4.77 1.33
C ALA A 84 -10.26 -5.42 -0.03
N ALA A 85 -10.46 -6.73 -0.07
CA ALA A 85 -10.81 -7.45 -1.29
C ALA A 85 -12.20 -7.11 -1.87
N GLN A 86 -13.09 -6.51 -1.06
CA GLN A 86 -14.45 -6.12 -1.45
C GLN A 86 -14.62 -4.59 -1.56
N ALA A 87 -13.58 -3.83 -1.20
CA ALA A 87 -13.62 -2.38 -1.23
C ALA A 87 -13.73 -1.84 -2.67
N ALA A 88 -14.51 -0.77 -2.83
CA ALA A 88 -14.73 -0.15 -4.13
C ALA A 88 -13.44 0.54 -4.60
N GLY A 89 -12.94 0.16 -5.77
CA GLY A 89 -11.67 0.69 -6.29
C GLY A 89 -10.42 -0.10 -5.86
N VAL A 90 -10.59 -1.14 -5.03
CA VAL A 90 -9.54 -2.08 -4.65
C VAL A 90 -9.76 -3.41 -5.36
N LYS A 91 -8.69 -3.94 -5.97
CA LYS A 91 -8.69 -5.23 -6.64
C LYS A 91 -7.60 -6.10 -6.05
N TYR A 92 -8.00 -7.14 -5.30
CA TYR A 92 -7.07 -8.16 -4.85
C TYR A 92 -6.43 -8.85 -6.06
N LEU A 93 -5.10 -8.88 -6.10
CA LEU A 93 -4.35 -9.52 -7.17
C LEU A 93 -3.93 -10.93 -6.74
N ARG A 94 -3.17 -11.02 -5.64
CA ARG A 94 -2.57 -12.26 -5.12
C ARG A 94 -1.96 -12.04 -3.75
N SER A 95 -1.66 -13.14 -3.07
CA SER A 95 -0.84 -13.17 -1.85
C SER A 95 0.45 -13.93 -2.14
N GLU A 96 1.60 -13.33 -1.89
CA GLU A 96 2.92 -13.88 -2.21
C GLU A 96 3.91 -13.47 -1.10
N ASP A 97 4.77 -14.39 -0.66
CA ASP A 97 5.84 -14.13 0.33
C ASP A 97 5.40 -13.46 1.66
N GLY A 98 4.17 -13.72 2.12
CA GLY A 98 3.63 -13.07 3.34
C GLY A 98 3.16 -11.63 3.12
N TYR A 99 2.88 -11.27 1.87
CA TYR A 99 2.28 -10.00 1.47
C TYR A 99 0.98 -10.26 0.71
N ALA A 100 -0.07 -9.53 1.05
CA ALA A 100 -1.27 -9.41 0.22
C ALA A 100 -1.11 -8.23 -0.74
N VAL A 101 -1.27 -8.50 -2.03
CA VAL A 101 -1.07 -7.54 -3.11
C VAL A 101 -2.43 -7.08 -3.65
N TYR A 102 -2.66 -5.77 -3.59
CA TYR A 102 -3.88 -5.12 -4.05
C TYR A 102 -3.55 -4.10 -5.14
N ALA A 103 -4.33 -4.06 -6.20
CA ALA A 103 -4.33 -2.97 -7.16
C ALA A 103 -5.41 -1.96 -6.78
N VAL A 104 -5.04 -0.70 -6.63
CA VAL A 104 -5.94 0.40 -6.34
C VAL A 104 -5.93 1.43 -7.46
N GLY A 105 -7.08 2.07 -7.66
CA GLY A 105 -7.20 3.20 -8.57
C GLY A 105 -6.72 4.52 -7.96
N SER A 106 -7.18 5.63 -8.51
CA SER A 106 -7.06 6.94 -7.88
C SER A 106 -8.00 7.05 -6.68
N GLY A 107 -7.56 7.72 -5.62
CA GLY A 107 -8.31 7.88 -4.39
C GLY A 107 -7.40 7.77 -3.16
N GLU A 108 -8.03 7.86 -2.01
CA GLU A 108 -7.40 7.65 -0.70
C GLU A 108 -7.86 6.29 -0.19
N TYR A 109 -6.90 5.47 0.25
CA TYR A 109 -7.16 4.12 0.75
C TYR A 109 -6.46 3.96 2.09
N SER A 110 -7.17 3.37 3.05
CA SER A 110 -6.63 3.08 4.39
C SER A 110 -6.74 1.60 4.69
N PHE A 111 -5.62 0.89 4.52
CA PHE A 111 -5.54 -0.54 4.78
C PHE A 111 -5.13 -0.81 6.22
N THR A 112 -5.89 -1.62 6.94
CA THR A 112 -5.56 -2.11 8.27
C THR A 112 -5.51 -3.64 8.27
N ALA A 113 -4.55 -4.22 8.97
CA ALA A 113 -4.48 -5.66 9.18
C ALA A 113 -4.07 -5.92 10.64
N GLU A 114 -4.96 -6.58 11.38
CA GLU A 114 -4.79 -6.99 12.79
C GLU A 114 -4.58 -8.51 12.88
#